data_AF-A0A1F6RN97-F1
#
_entry.id   AF-A0A1F6RN97-F1
#
_cell.length_a   1.000
_cell.length_b   1.000
_cell.length_c   1.000
_cell.angle_alpha   90.00
_cell.angle_beta   90.00
_cell.angle_gamma   90.00
#
_symmetry.space_group_name_H-M   'P 1'
#
loop_
_entity.id
_entity.type
_entity.pdbx_description
1 polymer ?
#
loop_
_entity_poly.entity_id
_entity_poly.type
_entity_poly.pdbx_seq_one_letter_code
_entity_poly.pdbx_strand_id
1 'polypeptide(L)'
;MTRQFKGFIEFIREQGVAGLAVGFILGGAVSKVVTAFVTDIVNPLVGIFLGAAENLKDAKFVMGDVQIMWGDFAAVLIDFIIISAVIYGMFKILGLEKLDKKKQK
;
A
#
# COMPACT_ATOMS: atom_id res chain seq x y z
N MET A 1 -34.73 -8.71 22.19
CA MET A 1 -33.43 -8.33 21.58
C MET A 1 -32.49 -7.93 22.71
N THR A 2 -31.45 -8.73 22.94
CA THR A 2 -30.64 -8.75 24.17
C THR A 2 -29.93 -7.42 24.42
N ARG A 3 -29.93 -6.97 25.68
CA ARG A 3 -29.32 -5.71 26.18
C ARG A 3 -27.87 -5.50 25.69
N GLN A 4 -27.14 -6.59 25.47
CA GLN A 4 -25.78 -6.58 24.92
C GLN A 4 -25.72 -6.15 23.45
N PHE A 5 -26.67 -6.54 22.62
CA PHE A 5 -26.71 -6.16 21.20
C PHE A 5 -26.97 -4.66 21.05
N LYS A 6 -27.83 -4.10 21.90
CA LYS A 6 -28.09 -2.65 21.93
C LYS A 6 -26.84 -1.89 22.34
N GLY A 7 -26.15 -2.33 23.41
CA GLY A 7 -24.89 -1.72 23.87
C GLY A 7 -23.74 -1.81 22.84
N PHE A 8 -23.69 -2.89 22.06
CA PHE A 8 -22.71 -3.02 20.97
C PHE A 8 -22.96 -2.03 19.83
N ILE A 9 -24.22 -1.88 19.41
CA ILE A 9 -24.60 -0.90 18.38
C ILE A 9 -24.32 0.54 18.87
N GLU A 10 -24.59 0.82 20.15
CA GLU A 10 -24.30 2.11 20.79
C GLU A 10 -22.79 2.39 20.80
N PHE A 11 -21.97 1.40 21.17
CA PHE A 11 -20.51 1.48 21.13
C PHE A 11 -19.96 1.77 19.72
N ILE A 12 -20.44 1.05 18.69
CA ILE A 12 -20.01 1.29 17.30
C ILE A 12 -20.32 2.73 16.87
N ARG A 13 -21.46 3.27 17.30
CA ARG A 13 -21.89 4.64 16.98
C ARG A 13 -21.10 5.69 17.76
N GLU A 14 -20.93 5.52 19.06
CA GLU A 14 -20.23 6.49 19.91
C GLU A 14 -18.74 6.58 19.62
N GLN A 15 -18.10 5.44 19.32
CA GLN A 15 -16.65 5.37 19.09
C GLN A 15 -16.26 5.53 17.62
N GLY A 16 -17.23 5.78 16.72
CA GLY A 16 -16.96 5.97 15.29
C GLY A 16 -16.31 4.75 14.60
N VAL A 17 -16.40 3.56 15.20
CA VAL A 17 -15.70 2.32 14.78
C VAL A 17 -16.09 1.92 13.36
N ALA A 18 -17.33 2.18 12.97
CA ALA A 18 -17.79 1.92 11.60
C ALA A 18 -16.97 2.70 10.55
N GLY A 19 -16.62 3.96 10.82
CA GLY A 19 -15.79 4.76 9.91
C GLY A 19 -14.37 4.24 9.82
N LEU A 20 -13.78 3.84 10.95
CA LEU A 20 -12.46 3.23 11.01
C LEU A 20 -12.42 1.89 10.26
N ALA A 21 -13.43 1.04 10.44
CA ALA A 21 -13.53 -0.25 9.75
C ALA A 21 -13.62 -0.08 8.23
N VAL A 22 -14.45 0.86 7.75
CA VAL A 22 -14.56 1.16 6.32
C VAL A 22 -13.24 1.70 5.78
N GLY A 23 -12.60 2.63 6.49
CA GLY A 23 -11.30 3.18 6.10
C GLY A 23 -10.20 2.11 5.99
N PHE A 24 -10.14 1.17 6.94
CA PHE A 24 -9.16 0.09 6.91
C PHE A 24 -9.39 -0.89 5.75
N ILE A 25 -10.64 -1.31 5.53
CA ILE A 25 -10.99 -2.23 4.43
C ILE A 25 -10.69 -1.59 3.07
N LEU A 26 -11.08 -0.33 2.88
CA LEU A 26 -10.80 0.41 1.65
C LEU A 26 -9.29 0.64 1.47
N GLY A 27 -8.57 0.99 2.55
CA GLY A 27 -7.12 1.16 2.52
C GLY A 27 -6.39 -0.12 2.09
N GLY A 28 -6.79 -1.27 2.62
CA GLY A 28 -6.24 -2.57 2.22
C GLY A 28 -6.56 -2.93 0.76
N ALA A 29 -7.76 -2.63 0.27
CA ALA A 29 -8.12 -2.86 -1.12
C ALA A 29 -7.32 -1.99 -2.09
N VAL A 30 -7.16 -0.69 -1.78
CA VAL A 30 -6.33 0.23 -2.56
C VAL A 30 -4.88 -0.24 -2.59
N SER A 31 -4.32 -0.62 -1.44
CA SER A 31 -2.95 -1.13 -1.36
C SER A 31 -2.73 -2.32 -2.30
N LYS A 32 -3.66 -3.28 -2.33
CA LYS A 32 -3.59 -4.44 -3.25
C LYS A 32 -3.57 -4.03 -4.72
N VAL A 33 -4.43 -3.10 -5.14
CA VAL A 33 -4.46 -2.63 -6.53
C VAL A 33 -3.13 -1.98 -6.92
N VAL A 34 -2.59 -1.14 -6.03
CA VAL A 34 -1.30 -0.48 -6.27
C VAL A 34 -0.17 -1.50 -6.29
N THR A 35 -0.13 -2.45 -5.37
CA THR A 35 0.89 -3.52 -5.35
C THR A 35 0.84 -4.36 -6.63
N ALA A 36 -0.35 -4.71 -7.12
CA ALA A 36 -0.50 -5.43 -8.39
C ALA A 36 0.02 -4.58 -9.56
N PHE A 37 -0.34 -3.30 -9.64
CA PHE A 37 0.18 -2.38 -10.67
C PHE A 37 1.72 -2.29 -10.65
N VAL A 38 2.32 -2.17 -9.47
CA VAL A 38 3.77 -2.12 -9.31
C VAL A 38 4.41 -3.43 -9.75
N THR A 39 3.88 -4.56 -9.27
CA THR A 39 4.45 -5.89 -9.49
C THR A 39 4.33 -6.33 -10.94
N ASP A 40 3.18 -6.06 -11.56
CA ASP A 40 2.84 -6.60 -12.88
C ASP A 40 3.24 -5.67 -14.02
N ILE A 41 3.39 -4.36 -13.76
CA ILE A 41 3.71 -3.36 -14.79
C ILE A 41 5.04 -2.68 -14.50
N VAL A 42 5.23 -2.13 -13.31
CA VAL A 42 6.43 -1.31 -13.05
C VAL A 42 7.69 -2.16 -12.92
N ASN A 43 7.62 -3.28 -12.20
CA ASN A 43 8.76 -4.17 -11.98
C ASN A 43 9.31 -4.77 -13.29
N PRO A 44 8.47 -5.29 -14.21
CA PRO A 44 8.95 -5.72 -15.52
C PRO A 44 9.60 -4.59 -16.33
N LEU A 45 9.01 -3.39 -16.32
CA LEU A 45 9.58 -2.25 -17.05
C LEU A 45 10.93 -1.82 -16.48
N VAL A 46 11.03 -1.64 -15.17
CA VAL A 46 12.29 -1.33 -14.48
C VAL A 46 13.33 -2.41 -14.74
N GLY A 47 12.91 -3.68 -14.70
CA GLY A 47 13.80 -4.80 -14.98
C GLY A 47 14.31 -4.87 -16.42
N ILE A 48 13.52 -4.39 -17.41
CA ILE A 48 13.99 -4.21 -18.79
C ILE A 48 15.03 -3.09 -18.86
N PHE A 49 14.79 -1.96 -18.20
CA PHE A 49 15.74 -0.82 -18.17
C PHE A 49 17.05 -1.14 -17.43
N LEU A 50 17.00 -2.01 -16.43
CA LEU A 50 18.18 -2.50 -15.70
C LEU A 50 18.83 -3.73 -16.38
N GLY A 51 18.36 -4.14 -17.55
CA GLY A 51 19.02 -5.10 -18.43
C GLY A 51 18.80 -6.58 -18.13
N ALA A 52 18.08 -6.96 -17.06
CA ALA A 52 17.75 -8.35 -16.74
C ALA A 52 16.70 -8.45 -15.61
N ALA A 53 15.42 -8.29 -15.95
CA ALA A 53 14.32 -8.32 -14.96
C ALA A 53 14.11 -9.66 -14.25
N GLU A 54 14.66 -10.76 -14.77
CA GLU A 54 14.73 -12.01 -14.02
C GLU A 54 15.87 -11.99 -12.99
N ASN A 55 16.91 -11.16 -13.18
CA ASN A 55 18.13 -11.20 -12.37
C ASN A 55 18.25 -10.14 -11.27
N LEU A 56 17.32 -9.18 -11.11
CA LEU A 56 17.44 -8.21 -10.00
C LEU A 56 17.05 -8.85 -8.66
N LYS A 57 15.91 -9.55 -8.58
CA LYS A 57 15.57 -10.35 -7.37
C LYS A 57 16.53 -11.51 -7.13
N ASP A 58 17.06 -12.07 -8.22
CA ASP A 58 18.09 -13.11 -8.20
C ASP A 58 19.52 -12.56 -8.15
N ALA A 59 19.70 -11.25 -7.95
CA ALA A 59 21.01 -10.65 -7.73
C ALA A 59 21.49 -11.04 -6.34
N LYS A 60 22.28 -12.10 -6.31
CA LYS A 60 22.86 -12.68 -5.10
C LYS A 60 24.34 -12.40 -5.09
N PHE A 61 24.85 -11.84 -4.00
CA PHE A 61 26.27 -11.90 -3.72
C PHE A 61 26.52 -13.24 -3.02
N VAL A 62 27.22 -14.14 -3.70
CA VAL A 62 27.57 -15.46 -3.16
C VAL A 62 28.97 -15.37 -2.58
N MET A 63 29.11 -15.55 -1.26
CA MET A 63 30.40 -15.62 -0.59
C MET A 63 30.44 -16.92 0.22
N GLY A 64 31.00 -17.97 -0.38
CA GLY A 64 30.92 -19.33 0.16
C GLY A 64 29.49 -19.89 0.11
N ASP A 65 28.99 -20.45 1.22
CA ASP A 65 27.62 -20.98 1.35
C ASP A 65 26.55 -19.90 1.65
N VAL A 66 26.95 -18.63 1.84
CA VAL A 66 26.03 -17.55 2.17
C VAL A 66 25.59 -16.80 0.92
N GLN A 67 24.29 -16.80 0.65
CA GLN A 67 23.66 -16.07 -0.44
C GLN A 67 23.03 -14.77 0.10
N ILE A 68 23.62 -13.61 -0.22
CA ILE A 68 23.05 -12.30 0.13
C ILE A 68 22.22 -11.80 -1.05
N MET A 69 20.89 -11.90 -0.93
CA MET A 69 19.91 -11.47 -1.94
C MET A 69 19.64 -9.96 -1.90
N TRP A 70 20.67 -9.14 -2.17
CA TRP A 70 20.57 -7.68 -2.07
C TRP A 70 19.57 -7.07 -3.05
N GLY A 71 19.35 -7.72 -4.20
CA GLY A 71 18.45 -7.18 -5.20
C GLY A 71 16.96 -7.42 -4.91
N ASP A 72 16.61 -8.40 -4.06
CA ASP A 72 15.26 -8.51 -3.51
C ASP A 72 14.93 -7.32 -2.59
N PHE A 73 15.88 -6.94 -1.74
CA PHE A 73 15.74 -5.75 -0.89
C PHE A 73 15.61 -4.45 -1.71
N ALA A 74 16.39 -4.31 -2.78
CA ALA A 74 16.28 -3.17 -3.70
C ALA A 74 14.92 -3.14 -4.42
N ALA A 75 14.41 -4.29 -4.85
CA ALA A 75 13.08 -4.40 -5.44
C ALA A 75 11.99 -3.95 -4.46
N VAL A 76 12.04 -4.40 -3.20
CA VAL A 76 11.09 -3.98 -2.16
C VAL A 76 11.16 -2.47 -1.88
N LEU A 77 12.35 -1.86 -1.91
CA LEU A 77 12.50 -0.42 -1.76
C LEU A 77 11.90 0.36 -2.94
N ILE A 78 12.10 -0.11 -4.16
CA ILE A 78 11.51 0.49 -5.37
C ILE A 78 9.98 0.37 -5.29
N ASP A 79 9.46 -0.81 -4.92
CA ASP A 79 8.03 -1.03 -4.73
C ASP A 79 7.44 -0.04 -3.73
N PHE A 80 8.11 0.18 -2.59
CA PHE A 80 7.68 1.12 -1.57
C PHE A 80 7.61 2.57 -2.10
N ILE A 81 8.61 3.02 -2.86
CA ILE A 81 8.64 4.37 -3.44
C ILE A 81 7.51 4.53 -4.46
N ILE A 82 7.24 3.52 -5.29
CA ILE A 82 6.18 3.58 -6.29
C ILE A 82 4.80 3.55 -5.61
N ILE A 83 4.58 2.66 -4.64
CA ILE A 83 3.31 2.56 -3.90
C ILE A 83 3.00 3.89 -3.21
N SER A 84 3.98 4.49 -2.53
CA SER A 84 3.80 5.78 -1.87
C SER A 84 3.51 6.91 -2.87
N ALA A 85 4.18 6.93 -4.03
CA ALA A 85 3.93 7.91 -5.09
C ALA A 85 2.54 7.76 -5.72
N VAL A 86 2.07 6.53 -5.98
CA VAL A 86 0.74 6.26 -6.54
C VAL A 86 -0.35 6.61 -5.53
N ILE A 87 -0.18 6.25 -4.26
CA ILE A 87 -1.11 6.64 -3.19
C ILE A 87 -1.19 8.17 -3.11
N TYR A 88 -0.04 8.86 -3.05
CA TYR A 88 -0.01 10.32 -3.06
C TYR A 88 -0.73 10.91 -4.29
N GLY A 89 -0.42 10.39 -5.48
CA GLY A 89 -1.06 10.81 -6.73
C GLY A 89 -2.57 10.60 -6.72
N MET A 90 -3.05 9.47 -6.21
CA MET A 90 -4.48 9.16 -6.13
C MET A 90 -5.20 10.08 -5.14
N PHE A 91 -4.62 10.33 -3.96
CA PHE A 91 -5.17 11.29 -2.99
C PHE A 91 -5.25 12.70 -3.57
N LYS A 92 -4.26 13.08 -4.39
CA LYS A 92 -4.20 14.36 -5.09
C LYS A 92 -5.23 14.49 -6.21
N ILE A 93 -5.37 13.47 -7.07
CA ILE A 93 -6.34 13.42 -8.17
C ILE A 93 -7.77 13.44 -7.65
N LEU A 94 -8.05 12.67 -6.60
CA LEU A 94 -9.36 12.65 -5.94
C LEU A 94 -9.66 13.96 -5.19
N GLY A 95 -8.69 14.88 -5.12
CA GLY A 95 -8.88 16.19 -4.48
C GLY A 95 -9.15 16.08 -2.98
N LEU A 96 -8.77 14.97 -2.34
CA LEU A 96 -8.99 14.74 -0.90
C LEU A 96 -8.21 15.76 -0.05
N GLU A 97 -7.14 16.33 -0.60
CA GLU A 97 -6.41 17.48 -0.02
C GLU A 97 -7.31 18.70 0.23
N LYS A 98 -8.41 18.83 -0.54
CA LYS A 98 -9.37 19.95 -0.42
C LYS A 98 -10.49 19.65 0.58
N LEU A 99 -10.68 18.39 0.99
CA LEU A 99 -11.70 18.04 1.99
C LEU A 99 -11.28 18.47 3.40
N ASP A 100 -9.97 18.59 3.66
CA ASP A 100 -9.43 19.17 4.90
C ASP A 100 -9.61 20.70 4.98
N LYS A 101 -9.99 21.37 3.87
CA LYS A 101 -10.18 22.83 3.83
C LYS A 101 -11.60 23.31 4.15
N LYS A 102 -12.47 22.50 4.77
CA LYS A 102 -13.83 22.96 5.11
C LYS A 102 -14.25 22.71 6.56
N LYS A 103 -13.78 23.59 7.45
CA LYS A 103 -14.61 24.35 8.42
C LYS A 103 -13.79 25.45 9.11
N GLN A 104 -13.47 26.51 8.37
CA GLN A 104 -13.41 27.85 8.94
C GLN A 104 -14.56 28.66 8.34
N LYS A 105 -15.72 28.50 8.95
CA LYS A 105 -16.75 29.52 9.21
C LYS A 105 -17.80 28.89 10.12
#